data_AF-A0A1V4V5P2-F1
#
_entry.id   AF-A0A1V4V5P2-F1
#
_cell.length_a   1.000
_cell.length_b   1.000
_cell.length_c   1.000
_cell.angle_alpha   90.00
_cell.angle_beta   90.00
_cell.angle_gamma   90.00
#
_symmetry.space_group_name_H-M   'P 1'
#
loop_
_entity.id
_entity.type
_entity.pdbx_description
1 polymer ?
#
loop_
_entity_poly.entity_id
_entity_poly.type
_entity_poly.pdbx_seq_one_letter_code
_entity_poly.pdbx_strand_id
1 'polypeptide(L)'
;MDKLSHWARLVAEEEAFQVLGKAALRARTQRMMPGEALEIDCREISVDADCYERNLVVQMYLSRQEVKEIASRLAPAAGLMLNDSDLPAYFEKLIPHLKNYLGQRYDTVLLERAQEFILERIACPMEGPSWRADI
;
A
#
# COMPACT_ATOMS: atom_id res chain seq x y z
N MET A 1 -15.40 -8.10 -16.63
CA MET A 1 -14.91 -7.56 -15.35
C MET A 1 -16.08 -6.91 -14.66
N ASP A 2 -16.39 -7.31 -13.42
CA ASP A 2 -17.46 -6.68 -12.64
C ASP A 2 -17.06 -5.25 -12.21
N LYS A 3 -18.05 -4.42 -11.86
CA LYS A 3 -17.82 -3.00 -11.53
C LYS A 3 -16.93 -2.82 -10.29
N LEU A 4 -17.01 -3.71 -9.30
CA LEU A 4 -16.18 -3.63 -8.08
C LEU A 4 -14.72 -3.94 -8.39
N SER A 5 -14.45 -4.99 -9.18
CA SER A 5 -13.10 -5.31 -9.62
C SER A 5 -12.52 -4.24 -10.53
N HIS A 6 -13.33 -3.62 -11.40
CA HIS A 6 -12.88 -2.47 -12.19
C HIS A 6 -12.53 -1.29 -11.27
N TRP A 7 -13.37 -0.99 -10.29
CA TRP A 7 -13.13 0.09 -9.35
C TRP A 7 -11.86 -0.13 -8.52
N ALA A 8 -11.65 -1.34 -8.01
CA ALA A 8 -10.44 -1.73 -7.30
C ALA A 8 -9.18 -1.54 -8.14
N ARG A 9 -9.22 -1.93 -9.42
CA ARG A 9 -8.14 -1.70 -10.36
C ARG A 9 -7.80 -0.21 -10.48
N LEU A 10 -8.81 0.63 -10.70
CA LEU A 10 -8.60 2.08 -10.86
C LEU A 10 -7.99 2.67 -9.59
N VAL A 11 -8.48 2.29 -8.42
CA VAL A 11 -7.94 2.75 -7.13
C VAL A 11 -6.50 2.29 -6.94
N ALA A 12 -6.19 1.04 -7.26
CA ALA A 12 -4.83 0.52 -7.16
C ALA A 12 -3.86 1.19 -8.15
N GLU A 13 -4.34 1.67 -9.30
CA GLU A 13 -3.53 2.34 -10.32
C GLU A 13 -3.21 3.81 -9.96
N GLU A 14 -3.81 4.36 -8.91
CA GLU A 14 -3.48 5.69 -8.41
C GLU A 14 -2.06 5.76 -7.85
N GLU A 15 -1.43 6.91 -8.03
CA GLU A 15 -0.02 7.13 -7.69
C GLU A 15 0.32 6.75 -6.25
N ALA A 16 -0.58 7.08 -5.31
CA ALA A 16 -0.44 6.72 -3.90
C ALA A 16 -0.23 5.21 -3.69
N PHE A 17 -0.91 4.36 -4.47
CA PHE A 17 -0.79 2.90 -4.34
C PHE A 17 0.41 2.32 -5.10
N GLN A 18 1.03 3.09 -6.00
CA GLN A 18 2.15 2.66 -6.84
C GLN A 18 3.51 3.05 -6.27
N VAL A 19 3.55 4.02 -5.36
CA VAL A 19 4.79 4.62 -4.85
C VAL A 19 5.72 3.59 -4.18
N LEU A 20 5.17 2.54 -3.58
CA LEU A 20 5.94 1.52 -2.87
C LEU A 20 6.88 0.72 -3.76
N GLY A 21 6.58 0.58 -5.06
CA GLY A 21 7.51 -0.07 -5.99
C GLY A 21 8.81 0.73 -6.15
N LYS A 22 8.69 2.06 -6.27
CA LYS A 22 9.84 2.97 -6.32
C LYS A 22 10.58 2.99 -4.98
N ALA A 23 9.84 3.03 -3.87
CA ALA A 23 10.41 3.01 -2.53
C ALA A 23 11.22 1.73 -2.26
N ALA A 24 10.67 0.56 -2.57
CA ALA A 24 11.33 -0.73 -2.40
C ALA A 24 12.65 -0.80 -3.17
N LEU A 25 12.64 -0.34 -4.42
CA LEU A 25 13.85 -0.26 -5.24
C LEU A 25 14.88 0.70 -4.62
N ARG A 26 14.44 1.89 -4.19
CA ARG A 26 15.32 2.88 -3.59
C ARG A 26 15.94 2.37 -2.29
N ALA A 27 15.13 1.85 -1.37
CA ALA A 27 15.60 1.26 -0.11
C ALA A 27 16.67 0.20 -0.33
N ARG A 28 16.44 -0.71 -1.30
CA ARG A 28 17.42 -1.72 -1.69
C ARG A 28 18.71 -1.11 -2.23
N THR A 29 18.61 -0.18 -3.18
CA THR A 29 19.80 0.42 -3.82
C THR A 29 20.64 1.27 -2.87
N GLN A 30 19.98 1.91 -1.91
CA GLN A 30 20.62 2.74 -0.88
C GLN A 30 21.08 1.93 0.33
N ARG A 31 20.81 0.60 0.36
CA ARG A 31 21.11 -0.29 1.48
C ARG A 31 20.56 0.23 2.80
N MET A 32 19.30 0.69 2.75
CA MET A 32 18.61 1.18 3.94
C MET A 32 18.43 0.07 4.98
N MET A 33 18.28 0.50 6.22
CA MET A 33 18.15 -0.30 7.43
C MET A 33 16.76 -0.09 8.03
N PRO A 34 16.25 -1.07 8.81
CA PRO A 34 15.04 -0.89 9.59
C PRO A 34 15.12 0.35 10.50
N GLY A 35 14.02 1.10 10.59
CA GLY A 35 13.93 2.35 11.34
C GLY A 35 14.30 3.60 10.53
N GLU A 36 14.78 3.45 9.29
CA GLU A 36 14.96 4.57 8.38
C GLU A 36 13.65 4.96 7.68
N ALA A 37 13.62 6.16 7.09
CA ALA A 37 12.49 6.64 6.30
C ALA A 37 12.99 7.28 5.00
N LEU A 38 12.14 7.27 3.99
CA LEU A 38 12.38 7.87 2.69
C LEU A 38 11.17 8.69 2.25
N GLU A 39 11.44 9.76 1.53
CA GLU A 39 10.40 10.56 0.89
C GLU A 39 10.37 10.28 -0.61
N ILE A 40 9.21 9.87 -1.12
CA ILE A 40 8.95 9.65 -2.55
C ILE A 40 7.64 10.32 -2.90
N ASP A 41 7.64 11.18 -3.92
CA ASP A 41 6.43 11.83 -4.42
C ASP A 41 5.62 12.52 -3.28
N CYS A 42 6.32 13.23 -2.38
CA CYS A 42 5.79 13.89 -1.17
C CYS A 42 5.11 12.95 -0.15
N ARG A 43 5.45 11.65 -0.18
CA ARG A 43 4.99 10.64 0.79
C ARG A 43 6.15 10.19 1.65
N GLU A 44 5.94 10.19 2.96
CA GLU A 44 6.83 9.51 3.89
C GLU A 44 6.58 7.99 3.80
N ILE A 45 7.66 7.25 3.62
CA ILE A 45 7.66 5.79 3.56
C ILE A 45 8.65 5.30 4.60
N SER A 46 8.19 4.48 5.54
CA SER A 46 9.07 3.87 6.53
C SER A 46 9.72 2.61 5.95
N VAL A 47 10.96 2.37 6.36
CA VAL A 47 11.69 1.12 6.12
C VAL A 47 11.74 0.35 7.43
N ASP A 48 11.30 -0.90 7.42
CA ASP A 48 11.27 -1.75 8.60
C ASP A 48 11.69 -3.18 8.27
N ALA A 49 11.87 -4.01 9.28
CA ALA A 49 11.95 -5.45 9.14
C ALA A 49 10.53 -6.05 9.16
N ASP A 50 10.31 -7.12 8.39
CA ASP A 50 9.11 -7.93 8.56
C ASP A 50 9.08 -8.60 9.95
N CYS A 51 7.94 -9.17 10.33
CA CYS A 51 7.75 -9.76 11.67
C CYS A 51 8.67 -10.96 11.97
N TYR A 52 9.33 -11.51 10.95
CA TYR A 52 10.28 -12.61 11.10
C TYR A 52 11.74 -12.13 11.06
N GLU A 53 11.99 -10.83 10.90
CA GLU A 53 13.31 -10.22 10.72
C GLU A 53 14.09 -10.84 9.55
N ARG A 54 13.38 -11.23 8.48
CA ARG A 54 13.93 -11.89 7.29
C ARG A 54 13.94 -10.99 6.08
N ASN A 55 13.08 -9.98 6.04
CA ASN A 55 12.93 -9.11 4.89
C ASN A 55 12.92 -7.65 5.33
N LEU A 56 13.59 -6.81 4.54
CA LEU A 56 13.42 -5.38 4.59
C LEU A 56 12.12 -5.06 3.86
N VAL A 57 11.20 -4.39 4.53
CA VAL A 57 9.92 -3.94 3.98
C VAL A 57 9.87 -2.43 3.93
N VAL A 58 9.18 -1.91 2.94
CA VAL A 58 8.77 -0.51 2.88
C VAL A 58 7.28 -0.43 3.19
N GLN A 59 6.90 0.54 4.01
CA GLN A 59 5.53 0.73 4.46
C GLN A 59 5.08 2.17 4.24
N MET A 60 3.84 2.32 3.80
CA MET A 60 3.18 3.61 3.71
C MET A 60 1.84 3.57 4.43
N TYR A 61 1.55 4.62 5.17
CA TYR A 61 0.33 4.77 5.93
C TYR A 61 -0.61 5.71 5.18
N LEU A 62 -1.84 5.25 4.92
CA LEU A 62 -2.91 6.03 4.33
C LEU A 62 -4.07 6.09 5.32
N SER A 63 -4.63 7.28 5.55
CA SER A 63 -5.83 7.37 6.37
C SER A 63 -7.00 6.68 5.65
N ARG A 64 -7.94 6.09 6.41
CA ARG A 64 -9.16 5.51 5.82
C ARG A 64 -9.92 6.55 5.00
N GLN A 65 -9.94 7.80 5.46
CA GLN A 65 -10.60 8.91 4.78
C GLN A 65 -9.96 9.21 3.43
N GLU A 66 -8.63 9.24 3.36
CA GLU A 66 -7.90 9.45 2.11
C GLU A 66 -8.21 8.35 1.08
N VAL A 67 -8.18 7.08 1.49
CA VAL A 67 -8.50 5.96 0.59
C VAL A 67 -9.96 6.05 0.12
N LYS A 68 -10.87 6.49 1.00
CA LYS A 68 -12.28 6.71 0.66
C LYS A 68 -12.47 7.86 -0.32
N GLU A 69 -11.72 8.94 -0.20
CA GLU A 69 -11.74 10.07 -1.14
C GLU A 69 -11.25 9.66 -2.53
N ILE A 70 -10.13 8.93 -2.60
CA ILE A 70 -9.61 8.36 -3.85
C ILE A 70 -10.66 7.43 -4.48
N ALA A 71 -11.21 6.51 -3.69
CA ALA A 71 -12.22 5.57 -4.14
C ALA A 71 -13.47 6.30 -4.67
N SER A 72 -14.00 7.26 -3.92
CA SER A 72 -15.18 8.04 -4.31
C SER A 72 -14.97 8.76 -5.65
N ARG A 73 -13.82 9.43 -5.81
CA ARG A 73 -13.46 10.12 -7.06
C ARG A 73 -13.43 9.19 -8.27
N LEU A 74 -13.04 7.92 -8.08
CA LEU A 74 -12.90 6.93 -9.16
C LEU A 74 -14.13 6.06 -9.39
N ALA A 75 -15.12 6.10 -8.50
CA ALA A 75 -16.34 5.31 -8.64
C ALA A 75 -17.08 5.58 -9.97
N PRO A 76 -17.23 6.84 -10.45
CA PRO A 76 -17.90 7.12 -11.72
C PRO A 76 -17.17 6.51 -12.92
N ALA A 77 -15.83 6.47 -12.91
CA ALA A 77 -15.03 5.88 -13.97
C ALA A 77 -15.20 4.34 -14.03
N ALA A 78 -15.53 3.71 -12.92
CA ALA A 78 -15.94 2.31 -12.86
C ALA A 78 -17.43 2.07 -13.20
N GLY A 79 -18.17 3.14 -13.52
CA GLY A 79 -19.62 3.08 -13.76
C GLY A 79 -20.45 2.88 -12.48
N LEU A 80 -19.92 3.29 -11.33
CA LEU A 80 -20.60 3.31 -10.04
C LEU A 80 -21.03 4.75 -9.73
N MET A 81 -22.35 4.98 -9.69
CA MET A 81 -22.93 6.24 -9.25
C MET A 81 -23.34 6.07 -7.79
N LEU A 82 -22.41 6.32 -6.88
CA LEU A 82 -22.62 6.16 -5.44
C LEU A 82 -23.09 7.49 -4.86
N ASN A 83 -24.15 7.45 -4.05
CA ASN A 83 -24.51 8.55 -3.17
C ASN A 83 -23.77 8.39 -1.82
N ASP A 84 -23.82 9.43 -0.99
CA ASP A 84 -23.14 9.43 0.31
C ASP A 84 -23.60 8.32 1.25
N SER A 85 -24.87 7.90 1.16
CA SER A 85 -25.41 6.80 1.98
C SER A 85 -24.92 5.42 1.56
N ASP A 86 -24.64 5.21 0.27
CA ASP A 86 -24.20 3.93 -0.29
C ASP A 86 -22.68 3.78 -0.23
N LEU A 87 -21.95 4.90 -0.27
CA LEU A 87 -20.49 4.91 -0.33
C LEU A 87 -19.82 4.08 0.79
N PRO A 88 -20.21 4.15 2.07
CA PRO A 88 -19.62 3.32 3.12
C PRO A 88 -19.76 1.82 2.83
N ALA A 89 -20.95 1.36 2.45
CA ALA A 89 -21.20 -0.06 2.20
C ALA A 89 -20.44 -0.57 0.97
N TYR A 90 -20.33 0.25 -0.08
CA TYR A 90 -19.55 -0.08 -1.27
C TYR A 90 -18.04 -0.02 -1.00
N PHE A 91 -17.59 0.91 -0.16
CA PHE A 91 -16.20 0.99 0.26
C PHE A 91 -15.75 -0.27 1.00
N GLU A 92 -16.56 -0.81 1.92
CA GLU A 92 -16.24 -2.09 2.57
C GLU A 92 -16.11 -3.24 1.55
N LYS A 93 -16.95 -3.24 0.51
CA LYS A 93 -16.89 -4.24 -0.57
C LYS A 93 -15.69 -4.06 -1.48
N LEU A 94 -15.17 -2.83 -1.61
CA LEU A 94 -13.99 -2.52 -2.41
C LEU A 94 -12.71 -3.12 -1.80
N ILE A 95 -12.58 -3.07 -0.47
CA ILE A 95 -11.32 -3.42 0.22
C ILE A 95 -10.78 -4.81 -0.15
N PRO A 96 -11.56 -5.91 -0.15
CA PRO A 96 -11.05 -7.22 -0.54
C PRO A 96 -10.56 -7.27 -2.00
N HIS A 97 -11.25 -6.58 -2.92
CA HIS A 97 -10.85 -6.52 -4.32
C HIS A 97 -9.55 -5.71 -4.48
N LEU A 98 -9.42 -4.62 -3.74
CA LEU A 98 -8.21 -3.80 -3.71
C LEU A 98 -7.02 -4.58 -3.15
N LYS A 99 -7.18 -5.27 -2.01
CA LYS A 99 -6.17 -6.18 -1.42
C LYS A 99 -5.70 -7.21 -2.44
N ASN A 100 -6.64 -7.84 -3.14
CA ASN A 100 -6.33 -8.85 -4.15
C ASN A 100 -5.55 -8.27 -5.34
N TYR A 101 -5.98 -7.12 -5.87
CA TYR A 101 -5.32 -6.51 -7.02
C TYR A 101 -3.90 -6.04 -6.69
N LEU A 102 -3.70 -5.43 -5.52
CA LEU A 102 -2.39 -4.99 -5.04
C LEU A 102 -1.44 -6.18 -4.86
N GLY A 103 -1.90 -7.26 -4.22
CA GLY A 103 -1.09 -8.46 -4.03
C GLY A 103 -0.72 -9.14 -5.34
N GLN A 104 -1.68 -9.33 -6.25
CA GLN A 104 -1.44 -10.04 -7.52
C GLN A 104 -0.60 -9.24 -8.51
N ARG A 105 -0.81 -7.91 -8.59
CA ARG A 105 -0.22 -7.09 -9.65
C ARG A 105 1.07 -6.40 -9.23
N TYR A 106 1.15 -5.99 -7.97
CA TYR A 106 2.19 -5.09 -7.48
C TYR A 106 3.05 -5.68 -6.37
N ASP A 107 2.76 -6.92 -5.91
CA ASP A 107 3.44 -7.53 -4.77
C ASP A 107 3.38 -6.64 -3.53
N THR A 108 2.22 -5.99 -3.35
CA THR A 108 1.94 -5.07 -2.24
C THR A 108 0.81 -5.63 -1.39
N VAL A 109 1.07 -5.75 -0.10
CA VAL A 109 0.08 -6.14 0.90
C VAL A 109 -0.64 -4.89 1.38
N LEU A 110 -1.96 -4.95 1.46
CA LEU A 110 -2.78 -3.92 2.08
C LEU A 110 -3.35 -4.44 3.40
N LEU A 111 -2.86 -3.90 4.50
CA LEU A 111 -3.33 -4.18 5.85
C LEU A 111 -4.29 -3.09 6.29
N GLU A 112 -5.24 -3.47 7.15
CA GLU A 112 -6.26 -2.57 7.67
C GLU A 112 -6.13 -2.50 9.19
N ARG A 113 -6.03 -1.28 9.70
CA ARG A 113 -6.12 -0.92 11.11
C ARG A 113 -7.27 0.08 11.28
N ALA A 114 -7.83 0.20 12.48
CA ALA A 114 -9.12 0.86 12.73
C ALA A 114 -9.41 2.14 11.90
N GLN A 115 -8.43 3.04 11.76
CA GLN A 115 -8.57 4.29 11.00
C GLN A 115 -7.54 4.44 9.85
N GLU A 116 -6.77 3.39 9.58
CA GLU A 116 -5.60 3.48 8.71
C GLU A 116 -5.46 2.23 7.84
N PHE A 117 -4.90 2.45 6.67
CA PHE A 117 -4.44 1.41 5.77
C PHE A 117 -2.92 1.45 5.74
N ILE A 118 -2.30 0.28 5.87
CA ILE A 118 -0.86 0.13 5.71
C ILE A 118 -0.64 -0.62 4.42
N LEU A 119 0.02 0.05 3.47
CA LEU A 119 0.54 -0.60 2.29
C LEU A 119 1.96 -1.06 2.61
N GLU A 120 2.25 -2.33 2.38
CA GLU A 120 3.55 -2.95 2.67
C GLU A 120 4.08 -3.67 1.43
N ARG A 121 5.37 -3.52 1.18
CA ARG A 121 6.05 -4.24 0.09
C ARG A 121 7.46 -4.66 0.51
N ILE A 122 7.84 -5.87 0.14
CA ILE A 122 9.21 -6.36 0.35
C ILE A 122 10.18 -5.60 -0.57
N ALA A 123 11.22 -5.01 0.02
CA ALA A 123 12.32 -4.37 -0.69
C ALA A 123 13.41 -5.39 -1.06
N CYS A 124 13.87 -6.16 -0.08
CA CYS A 124 14.81 -7.26 -0.29
C CYS A 124 14.89 -8.19 0.94
N PRO A 125 15.38 -9.44 0.76
CA PRO A 125 15.76 -10.28 1.88
C PRO A 125 16.87 -9.62 2.72
N MET A 126 16.82 -9.81 4.03
CA MET A 126 17.91 -9.49 4.97
C MET A 126 18.81 -10.73 5.08
N GLU A 127 19.96 -10.72 4.40
CA GLU A 127 20.89 -11.85 4.46
C GLU A 127 21.69 -11.84 5.79
N GLY A 128 21.37 -12.78 6.70
CA GLY A 128 22.28 -13.25 7.76
C GLY A 128 22.77 -12.23 8.81
N PRO A 129 23.56 -12.64 9.83
CA PRO A 129 23.73 -11.94 11.12
C PRO A 129 24.46 -10.58 11.07
N SER A 130 24.82 -10.05 9.90
CA SER A 130 25.52 -8.77 9.76
C SER A 130 24.66 -7.54 10.04
N TRP A 131 23.33 -7.67 10.21
CA TRP A 131 22.46 -6.54 10.53
C TRP A 131 22.42 -6.21 12.03
N ARG A 132 22.93 -7.09 12.91
CA ARG A 132 23.06 -6.86 14.37
C ARG A 132 24.49 -6.47 14.82
N ALA A 133 25.41 -6.25 13.89
CA ALA A 133 26.75 -5.81 14.24
C ALA A 133 26.73 -4.30 14.46
N ASP A 134 26.76 -3.91 15.74
CA ASP A 134 27.15 -2.62 16.33
C ASP A 134 26.05 -1.96 17.20
N ILE A 135 25.81 -2.56 18.37
CA ILE A 135 25.42 -1.84 19.61
C ILE A 135 26.37 -2.26 20.73
#